data_AF-A0A2I0D4X3-F1
#
_entry.id   AF-A0A2I0D4X3-F1
#
_cell.length_a   1.000
_cell.length_b   1.000
_cell.length_c   1.000
_cell.angle_alpha   90.00
_cell.angle_beta   90.00
_cell.angle_gamma   90.00
#
_symmetry.space_group_name_H-M   'P 1'
#
loop_
_entity.id
_entity.type
_entity.pdbx_description
1 polymer ?
#
loop_
_entity_poly.entity_id
_entity_poly.type
_entity_poly.pdbx_seq_one_letter_code
_entity_poly.pdbx_strand_id
1 'polypeptide(L)'
;MSYLYEVPGLNAWAIMLFVILTLIAFNEFGRTTKWGGILLFLIVPIILTIFVWPKTAAPDNEYGTGTWFNWVKTYSALAGCLGFMAIRFIPALAKRKWVLVFPAAILAINILEACFRDFQVYSFGLWEGGYVDNLWVMSGSWNIMNGIAGLLNIVTICGWTGIVISEDKSKDMIWPDMIWVWIIAYDLWNFAYTYNCISDHSFYAGFALLISCTIPAFFIKKGAWLQHRASTLALWIMFVMTIPQFADKIAPVPTTHNPQAFFSVSLIALIANLALFVYQGLRIVRLKKHPLKDEIYKDTKTYQNVLAENV
;
A
#
# COMPACT_ATOMS: atom_id res chain seq x y z
N MET A 1 2.57 19.07 23.37
CA MET A 1 3.09 19.11 21.98
C MET A 1 2.65 17.84 21.30
N SER A 2 2.17 17.93 20.06
CA SER A 2 1.91 16.76 19.24
C SER A 2 3.23 16.19 18.72
N TYR A 3 3.34 14.85 18.62
CA TYR A 3 4.60 14.18 18.32
C TYR A 3 4.84 14.01 16.81
N LEU A 4 3.81 13.58 16.07
CA LEU A 4 3.91 13.26 14.63
C LEU A 4 3.42 14.40 13.72
N TYR A 5 2.27 14.97 14.03
CA TYR A 5 1.63 16.02 13.23
C TYR A 5 1.45 17.25 14.07
N GLU A 6 1.39 18.44 13.49
CA GLU A 6 0.76 19.58 14.17
C GLU A 6 -0.68 19.22 14.56
N VAL A 7 -1.19 19.76 15.68
CA VAL A 7 -2.49 19.34 16.24
C VAL A 7 -3.59 19.51 15.17
N PRO A 8 -4.15 18.41 14.62
CA PRO A 8 -5.10 18.56 13.53
C PRO A 8 -6.41 19.10 14.08
N GLY A 9 -6.95 20.14 13.45
CA GLY A 9 -8.27 20.65 13.79
C GLY A 9 -9.37 19.61 13.52
N LEU A 10 -10.56 19.82 14.09
CA LEU A 10 -11.72 18.93 13.85
C LEU A 10 -12.04 18.75 12.36
N ASN A 11 -11.82 19.78 11.55
CA ASN A 11 -12.00 19.73 10.10
C ASN A 11 -11.07 18.71 9.43
N ALA A 12 -9.80 18.62 9.85
CA ALA A 12 -8.85 17.66 9.28
C ALA A 12 -9.27 16.22 9.58
N TRP A 13 -9.74 15.95 10.80
CA TRP A 13 -10.29 14.64 11.17
C TRP A 13 -11.56 14.28 10.39
N ALA A 14 -12.46 15.26 10.17
CA ALA A 14 -13.66 15.06 9.37
C ALA A 14 -13.33 14.75 7.89
N ILE A 15 -12.38 15.49 7.31
CA ILE A 15 -11.88 15.24 5.94
C ILE A 15 -11.23 13.87 5.86
N MET A 16 -10.41 13.48 6.83
CA MET A 16 -9.79 12.16 6.89
C MET A 16 -10.83 11.05 6.91
N LEU A 17 -11.87 11.18 7.76
CA LEU A 17 -12.96 10.22 7.82
C LEU A 17 -13.70 10.14 6.47
N PHE A 18 -13.97 11.28 5.84
CA PHE A 18 -14.59 11.33 4.52
C PHE A 18 -13.74 10.63 3.46
N VAL A 19 -12.43 10.86 3.44
CA VAL A 19 -11.48 10.19 2.53
C VAL A 19 -11.50 8.67 2.77
N ILE A 20 -11.45 8.21 4.02
CA ILE A 20 -11.49 6.78 4.35
C ILE A 20 -12.79 6.14 3.84
N LEU A 21 -13.94 6.74 4.16
CA LEU A 21 -15.25 6.22 3.74
C LEU A 21 -15.39 6.21 2.22
N THR A 22 -14.91 7.25 1.55
CA THR A 22 -14.94 7.36 0.09
C THR A 22 -14.07 6.30 -0.57
N LEU A 23 -12.84 6.10 -0.09
CA LEU A 23 -11.94 5.06 -0.60
C LEU A 23 -12.53 3.66 -0.39
N ILE A 24 -13.10 3.39 0.79
CA ILE A 24 -13.78 2.11 1.06
C ILE A 24 -14.96 1.93 0.11
N ALA A 25 -15.81 2.94 -0.07
CA ALA A 25 -16.98 2.88 -0.94
C ALA A 25 -16.61 2.60 -2.40
N PHE A 26 -15.63 3.32 -2.96
CA PHE A 26 -15.16 3.08 -4.32
C PHE A 26 -14.45 1.74 -4.48
N ASN A 27 -13.66 1.31 -3.49
CA ASN A 27 -13.08 -0.02 -3.47
C ASN A 27 -14.17 -1.11 -3.49
N GLU A 28 -15.22 -0.98 -2.67
CA GLU A 28 -16.32 -1.93 -2.63
C GLU A 28 -17.14 -1.93 -3.92
N PHE A 29 -17.38 -0.77 -4.52
CA PHE A 29 -18.03 -0.66 -5.83
C PHE A 29 -17.21 -1.34 -6.95
N GLY A 30 -15.90 -1.07 -6.98
CA GLY A 30 -14.97 -1.66 -7.94
C GLY A 30 -14.78 -3.16 -7.74
N ARG A 31 -14.88 -3.63 -6.49
CA ARG A 31 -14.80 -5.04 -6.12
C ARG A 31 -16.04 -5.81 -6.52
N THR A 32 -17.21 -5.33 -6.13
CA THR A 32 -18.48 -6.09 -6.22
C THR A 32 -19.03 -6.16 -7.64
N THR A 33 -18.69 -5.20 -8.50
CA THR A 33 -19.20 -5.14 -9.87
C THR A 33 -18.05 -5.18 -10.88
N LYS A 34 -18.16 -6.07 -11.89
CA LYS A 34 -17.17 -6.17 -12.98
C LYS A 34 -17.03 -4.85 -13.72
N TRP A 35 -18.16 -4.19 -14.02
CA TRP A 35 -18.18 -2.90 -14.70
C TRP A 35 -17.65 -1.76 -13.82
N GLY A 36 -17.89 -1.78 -12.51
CA GLY A 36 -17.31 -0.81 -11.59
C GLY A 36 -15.79 -0.88 -11.57
N GLY A 37 -15.22 -2.09 -11.54
CA GLY A 37 -13.77 -2.28 -11.65
C GLY A 37 -13.19 -1.79 -12.99
N ILE A 38 -13.84 -2.11 -14.12
CA ILE A 38 -13.42 -1.63 -15.45
C ILE A 38 -13.51 -0.11 -15.53
N LEU A 39 -14.59 0.48 -15.03
CA LEU A 39 -14.79 1.92 -15.04
C LEU A 39 -13.69 2.62 -14.23
N LEU A 40 -13.46 2.20 -12.99
CA LEU A 40 -12.52 2.84 -12.07
C LEU A 40 -11.05 2.61 -12.43
N PHE A 41 -10.67 1.42 -12.90
CA PHE A 41 -9.25 1.06 -13.07
C PHE A 41 -8.79 0.99 -14.53
N LEU A 42 -9.69 1.14 -15.50
CA LEU A 42 -9.33 1.22 -16.93
C LEU A 42 -9.84 2.53 -17.55
N ILE A 43 -11.15 2.75 -17.57
CA ILE A 43 -11.76 3.85 -18.34
C ILE A 43 -11.40 5.21 -17.75
N VAL A 44 -11.63 5.40 -16.44
CA VAL A 44 -11.34 6.65 -15.73
C VAL A 44 -9.85 7.02 -15.86
N PRO A 45 -8.88 6.14 -15.53
CA PRO A 45 -7.47 6.48 -15.68
C PRO A 45 -7.07 6.83 -17.12
N ILE A 46 -7.61 6.16 -18.16
CA ILE A 46 -7.35 6.56 -19.55
C ILE A 46 -7.81 8.00 -19.82
N ILE A 47 -9.02 8.36 -19.38
CA ILE A 47 -9.55 9.71 -19.55
C ILE A 47 -8.68 10.72 -18.78
N LEU A 48 -8.30 10.40 -17.54
CA LEU A 48 -7.47 11.26 -16.72
C LEU A 48 -6.07 11.45 -17.34
N THR A 49 -5.44 10.38 -17.82
CA THR A 49 -4.13 10.41 -18.48
C THR A 49 -4.13 11.30 -19.72
N ILE A 50 -5.20 11.30 -20.52
CA ILE A 50 -5.25 12.05 -21.78
C ILE A 50 -5.65 13.51 -21.54
N PHE A 51 -6.64 13.76 -20.68
CA PHE A 51 -7.30 15.06 -20.62
C PHE A 51 -6.99 15.90 -19.37
N VAL A 52 -6.57 15.26 -18.27
CA VAL A 52 -6.46 15.93 -16.96
C VAL A 52 -5.03 15.98 -16.45
N TRP A 53 -4.37 14.84 -16.29
CA TRP A 53 -3.02 14.74 -15.74
C TRP A 53 -1.93 15.47 -16.53
N PRO A 54 -2.02 15.68 -17.86
CA PRO A 54 -1.09 16.56 -18.56
C PRO A 54 -1.14 18.02 -18.08
N LYS A 55 -2.20 18.42 -17.38
CA LYS A 55 -2.36 19.76 -16.79
C LYS A 55 -2.11 19.77 -15.29
N THR A 56 -2.59 18.74 -14.58
CA THR A 56 -2.57 18.71 -13.10
C THR A 56 -1.39 17.97 -12.50
N ALA A 57 -0.83 16.98 -13.22
CA ALA A 57 0.31 16.16 -12.81
C ALA A 57 1.47 16.23 -13.82
N ALA A 58 1.57 17.37 -14.53
CA ALA A 58 2.70 17.66 -15.40
C ALA A 58 4.01 17.74 -14.59
N PRO A 59 5.17 17.42 -15.22
CA PRO A 59 6.49 17.62 -14.61
C PRO A 59 6.63 19.03 -14.03
N ASP A 60 7.34 19.12 -12.91
CA ASP A 60 7.65 20.37 -12.20
C ASP A 60 6.42 21.15 -11.66
N ASN A 61 5.27 20.50 -11.50
CA ASN A 61 4.14 21.16 -10.86
C ASN A 61 4.45 21.56 -9.41
N GLU A 62 3.88 22.68 -8.99
CA GLU A 62 4.15 23.33 -7.69
C GLU A 62 3.76 22.49 -6.46
N TYR A 63 3.05 21.37 -6.66
CA TYR A 63 2.53 20.51 -5.59
C TYR A 63 3.30 19.20 -5.43
N GLY A 64 4.36 18.99 -6.22
CA GLY A 64 5.19 17.77 -6.17
C GLY A 64 4.47 16.49 -6.60
N THR A 65 3.36 16.61 -7.33
CA THR A 65 2.54 15.46 -7.76
C THR A 65 2.94 14.91 -9.13
N GLY A 66 3.67 15.70 -9.93
CA GLY A 66 4.09 15.36 -11.30
C GLY A 66 5.42 14.62 -11.38
N THR A 67 5.91 14.11 -10.26
CA THR A 67 7.19 13.38 -10.20
C THR A 67 7.09 12.04 -10.94
N TRP A 68 8.22 11.57 -11.47
CA TRP A 68 8.31 10.24 -12.10
C TRP A 68 7.78 9.14 -11.16
N PHE A 69 8.01 9.30 -9.85
CA PHE A 69 7.60 8.33 -8.84
C PHE A 69 6.07 8.21 -8.77
N ASN A 70 5.33 9.32 -8.76
CA ASN A 70 3.86 9.27 -8.75
C ASN A 70 3.29 8.62 -10.01
N TRP A 71 3.89 8.90 -11.17
CA TRP A 71 3.50 8.26 -12.44
C TRP A 71 3.75 6.75 -12.42
N VAL A 72 4.94 6.30 -12.01
CA VAL A 72 5.27 4.87 -11.88
C VAL A 72 4.34 4.19 -10.87
N LYS A 73 4.13 4.81 -9.71
CA LYS A 73 3.27 4.27 -8.65
C LYS A 73 1.82 4.12 -9.09
N THR A 74 1.31 5.09 -9.85
CA THR A 74 -0.06 5.04 -10.40
C THR A 74 -0.23 3.86 -11.32
N TYR A 75 0.66 3.73 -12.30
CA TYR A 75 0.54 2.64 -13.28
C TYR A 75 0.89 1.27 -12.69
N SER A 76 1.79 1.18 -11.71
CA SER A 76 2.04 -0.09 -11.00
C SER A 76 0.83 -0.53 -10.17
N ALA A 77 0.15 0.41 -9.50
CA ALA A 77 -1.10 0.15 -8.78
C ALA A 77 -2.25 -0.25 -9.72
N LEU A 78 -2.42 0.45 -10.86
CA LEU A 78 -3.43 0.14 -11.87
C LEU A 78 -3.18 -1.22 -12.53
N ALA A 79 -1.92 -1.55 -12.85
CA ALA A 79 -1.54 -2.85 -13.36
C ALA A 79 -1.88 -3.97 -12.37
N GLY A 80 -1.66 -3.73 -11.06
CA GLY A 80 -2.12 -4.63 -10.00
C GLY A 80 -3.64 -4.82 -10.03
N CYS A 81 -4.41 -3.73 -10.03
CA CYS A 81 -5.87 -3.79 -10.06
C CYS A 81 -6.42 -4.55 -11.27
N LEU A 82 -5.96 -4.22 -12.47
CA LEU A 82 -6.38 -4.88 -13.72
C LEU A 82 -5.92 -6.32 -13.79
N GLY A 83 -4.70 -6.62 -13.32
CA GLY A 83 -4.18 -7.98 -13.23
C GLY A 83 -5.01 -8.84 -12.28
N PHE A 84 -5.41 -8.31 -11.12
CA PHE A 84 -6.29 -9.03 -10.19
C PHE A 84 -7.67 -9.25 -10.81
N MET A 85 -8.24 -8.25 -11.48
CA MET A 85 -9.49 -8.42 -12.22
C MET A 85 -9.38 -9.50 -13.30
N ALA A 86 -8.27 -9.56 -14.04
CA ALA A 86 -8.04 -10.59 -15.05
C ALA A 86 -8.01 -11.99 -14.41
N ILE A 87 -7.33 -12.15 -13.27
CA ILE A 87 -7.29 -13.41 -12.53
C ILE A 87 -8.70 -13.81 -12.05
N ARG A 88 -9.49 -12.87 -11.54
CA ARG A 88 -10.84 -13.11 -11.00
C ARG A 88 -11.87 -13.49 -12.08
N PHE A 89 -11.83 -12.81 -13.23
CA PHE A 89 -12.87 -12.93 -14.25
C PHE A 89 -12.50 -13.80 -15.45
N ILE A 90 -11.23 -14.22 -15.60
CA ILE A 90 -10.78 -15.11 -16.67
C ILE A 90 -10.34 -16.46 -16.05
N PRO A 91 -11.23 -17.47 -15.99
CA PRO A 91 -10.94 -18.75 -15.33
C PRO A 91 -9.73 -19.50 -15.89
N ALA A 92 -9.40 -19.28 -17.17
CA ALA A 92 -8.22 -19.87 -17.80
C ALA A 92 -6.90 -19.35 -17.20
N LEU A 93 -6.88 -18.12 -16.67
CA LEU A 93 -5.72 -17.55 -15.98
C LEU A 93 -5.61 -18.07 -14.55
N ALA A 94 -6.73 -18.12 -13.82
CA ALA A 94 -6.79 -18.65 -12.46
C ALA A 94 -6.30 -20.10 -12.34
N LYS A 95 -6.56 -20.94 -13.35
CA LYS A 95 -6.11 -22.34 -13.37
C LYS A 95 -4.60 -22.51 -13.54
N ARG A 96 -3.89 -21.46 -13.98
CA ARG A 96 -2.44 -21.51 -14.22
C ARG A 96 -1.69 -21.04 -12.98
N LYS A 97 -1.09 -21.98 -12.24
CA LYS A 97 -0.35 -21.68 -10.98
C LYS A 97 0.73 -20.61 -11.13
N TRP A 98 1.36 -20.48 -12.30
CA TRP A 98 2.36 -19.43 -12.55
C TRP A 98 1.75 -18.02 -12.59
N VAL A 99 0.48 -17.86 -12.95
CA VAL A 99 -0.21 -16.57 -12.95
C VAL A 99 -0.47 -16.10 -11.52
N LEU A 100 -0.63 -17.03 -10.57
CA LEU A 100 -0.82 -16.71 -9.14
C LEU A 100 0.45 -16.12 -8.48
N VAL A 101 1.60 -16.20 -9.16
CA VAL A 101 2.84 -15.51 -8.75
C VAL A 101 2.74 -14.01 -8.99
N PHE A 102 1.92 -13.57 -9.96
CA PHE A 102 1.78 -12.15 -10.33
C PHE A 102 1.38 -11.25 -9.15
N PRO A 103 0.34 -11.58 -8.34
CA PRO A 103 -0.01 -10.78 -7.17
C PRO A 103 1.11 -10.62 -6.13
N ALA A 104 1.89 -11.68 -5.90
CA ALA A 104 3.04 -11.61 -5.02
C ALA A 104 4.16 -10.75 -5.60
N ALA A 105 4.45 -10.91 -6.89
CA ALA A 105 5.47 -10.16 -7.59
C ALA A 105 5.15 -8.66 -7.66
N ILE A 106 3.92 -8.27 -8.01
CA ILE A 106 3.54 -6.86 -8.10
C ILE A 106 3.57 -6.18 -6.73
N LEU A 107 3.18 -6.89 -5.67
CA LEU A 107 3.30 -6.41 -4.30
C LEU A 107 4.78 -6.19 -3.91
N ALA A 108 5.64 -7.16 -4.20
CA ALA A 108 7.08 -7.07 -3.92
C ALA A 108 7.73 -5.90 -4.69
N ILE A 109 7.39 -5.72 -5.98
CA ILE A 109 7.86 -4.59 -6.79
C ILE A 109 7.38 -3.27 -6.18
N ASN A 110 6.12 -3.18 -5.77
CA ASN A 110 5.57 -1.97 -5.17
C ASN A 110 6.25 -1.59 -3.85
N ILE A 111 6.63 -2.59 -3.04
CA ILE A 111 7.42 -2.37 -1.81
C ILE A 111 8.83 -1.93 -2.17
N LEU A 112 9.45 -2.58 -3.16
CA LEU A 112 10.81 -2.29 -3.60
C LEU A 112 10.94 -0.87 -4.16
N GLU A 113 9.97 -0.39 -4.94
CA GLU A 113 9.88 1.00 -5.41
C GLU A 113 9.96 2.00 -4.24
N ALA A 114 9.23 1.72 -3.15
CA ALA A 114 9.25 2.57 -1.96
C ALA A 114 10.58 2.47 -1.19
N CYS A 115 11.17 1.28 -1.07
CA CYS A 115 12.52 1.11 -0.52
C CYS A 115 13.55 1.93 -1.30
N PHE A 116 13.49 1.91 -2.64
CA PHE A 116 14.37 2.74 -3.47
C PHE A 116 14.20 4.22 -3.20
N ARG A 117 12.95 4.69 -3.01
CA ARG A 117 12.69 6.10 -2.67
C ARG A 117 13.21 6.45 -1.27
N ASP A 118 13.11 5.57 -0.27
CA ASP A 118 13.73 5.77 1.04
C ASP A 118 15.25 5.93 0.92
N PHE A 119 15.93 5.01 0.22
CA PHE A 119 17.37 5.10 0.00
C PHE A 119 17.76 6.35 -0.81
N GLN A 120 16.92 6.75 -1.77
CA GLN A 120 17.10 7.98 -2.53
C GLN A 120 17.02 9.22 -1.61
N VAL A 121 16.03 9.30 -0.73
CA VAL A 121 15.90 10.41 0.23
C VAL A 121 17.11 10.46 1.17
N TYR A 122 17.65 9.31 1.60
CA TYR A 122 18.91 9.29 2.35
C TYR A 122 20.07 9.89 1.53
N SER A 123 20.17 9.51 0.25
CA SER A 123 21.28 9.95 -0.62
C SER A 123 21.30 11.46 -0.91
N PHE A 124 20.19 12.17 -0.69
CA PHE A 124 20.13 13.62 -0.82
C PHE A 124 20.92 14.38 0.26
N GLY A 125 21.19 13.75 1.41
CA GLY A 125 21.99 14.37 2.49
C GLY A 125 21.36 15.62 3.13
N LEU A 126 20.02 15.72 3.12
CA LEU A 126 19.24 16.81 3.70
C LEU A 126 19.01 16.60 5.20
N TRP A 127 20.07 16.69 5.99
CA TRP A 127 20.05 16.40 7.44
C TRP A 127 19.24 17.39 8.28
N GLU A 128 18.98 18.58 7.77
CA GLU A 128 18.15 19.62 8.42
C GLU A 128 16.77 19.76 7.76
N GLY A 129 16.45 18.88 6.81
CA GLY A 129 15.26 18.97 5.98
C GLY A 129 15.43 19.92 4.78
N GLY A 130 14.64 19.68 3.73
CA GLY A 130 14.65 20.50 2.52
C GLY A 130 13.59 20.06 1.52
N TYR A 131 13.40 20.84 0.47
CA TYR A 131 12.45 20.52 -0.60
C TYR A 131 13.16 19.85 -1.76
N VAL A 132 12.66 18.68 -2.17
CA VAL A 132 13.04 17.99 -3.41
C VAL A 132 11.77 17.70 -4.18
N ASP A 133 11.74 18.07 -5.47
CA ASP A 133 10.55 17.94 -6.31
C ASP A 133 9.29 18.57 -5.70
N ASN A 134 9.43 19.75 -5.05
CA ASN A 134 8.36 20.45 -4.32
C ASN A 134 7.75 19.66 -3.15
N LEU A 135 8.43 18.63 -2.64
CA LEU A 135 8.05 17.89 -1.44
C LEU A 135 9.10 18.09 -0.35
N TRP A 136 8.64 18.41 0.86
CA TRP A 136 9.52 18.48 2.01
C TRP A 136 9.98 17.06 2.40
N VAL A 137 11.28 16.88 2.53
CA VAL A 137 11.92 15.61 2.90
C VAL A 137 13.09 15.87 3.85
N MET A 138 13.39 14.87 4.68
CA MET A 138 14.51 14.92 5.61
C MET A 138 15.31 13.61 5.54
N SER A 139 16.62 13.74 5.32
CA SER A 139 17.53 12.60 5.28
C SER A 139 17.96 12.20 6.69
N GLY A 140 17.96 10.91 6.98
CA GLY A 140 18.44 10.39 8.26
C GLY A 140 18.54 8.87 8.30
N SER A 141 19.01 8.33 9.42
CA SER A 141 19.12 6.88 9.63
C SER A 141 17.79 6.15 9.46
N TRP A 142 16.66 6.83 9.74
CA TRP A 142 15.31 6.32 9.54
C TRP A 142 15.02 5.87 8.11
N ASN A 143 15.56 6.55 7.09
CA ASN A 143 15.38 6.15 5.70
C ASN A 143 16.03 4.79 5.41
N ILE A 144 17.25 4.57 5.89
CA ILE A 144 17.95 3.28 5.76
C ILE A 144 17.20 2.20 6.54
N MET A 145 16.83 2.49 7.78
CA MET A 145 16.10 1.56 8.64
C MET A 145 14.78 1.11 7.99
N ASN A 146 14.02 2.07 7.44
CA ASN A 146 12.76 1.76 6.78
C ASN A 146 12.95 1.03 5.44
N GLY A 147 13.97 1.40 4.67
CA GLY A 147 14.36 0.67 3.46
C GLY A 147 14.67 -0.79 3.75
N ILE A 148 15.46 -1.08 4.79
CA ILE A 148 15.76 -2.45 5.25
C ILE A 148 14.50 -3.16 5.75
N ALA A 149 13.64 -2.49 6.51
CA ALA A 149 12.38 -3.04 6.98
C ALA A 149 11.49 -3.50 5.81
N GLY A 150 11.45 -2.73 4.71
CA GLY A 150 10.72 -3.10 3.50
C GLY A 150 11.33 -4.30 2.76
N LEU A 151 12.66 -4.43 2.74
CA LEU A 151 13.32 -5.63 2.19
C LEU A 151 12.99 -6.87 3.02
N LEU A 152 12.96 -6.78 4.35
CA LEU A 152 12.49 -7.85 5.22
C LEU A 152 11.02 -8.19 4.95
N ASN A 153 10.18 -7.17 4.72
CA ASN A 153 8.78 -7.34 4.35
C ASN A 153 8.61 -8.11 3.03
N ILE A 154 9.44 -7.80 2.02
CA ILE A 154 9.46 -8.54 0.74
C ILE A 154 9.84 -10.01 0.95
N VAL A 155 10.91 -10.26 1.71
CA VAL A 155 11.42 -11.63 1.95
C VAL A 155 10.41 -12.48 2.73
N THR A 156 9.56 -11.84 3.53
CA THR A 156 8.51 -12.51 4.31
C THR A 156 7.23 -12.79 3.50
N ILE A 157 7.12 -12.31 2.25
CA ILE A 157 6.03 -12.71 1.36
C ILE A 157 6.10 -14.21 1.08
N CYS A 158 5.03 -14.95 1.41
CA CYS A 158 4.92 -16.39 1.23
C CYS A 158 3.56 -16.81 0.67
N GLY A 159 3.43 -18.08 0.31
CA GLY A 159 2.19 -18.59 -0.28
C GLY A 159 1.95 -18.03 -1.70
N TRP A 160 3.02 -17.84 -2.47
CA TRP A 160 3.02 -17.28 -3.83
C TRP A 160 2.10 -18.03 -4.81
N THR A 161 1.70 -19.26 -4.51
CA THR A 161 0.76 -20.05 -5.31
C THR A 161 -0.49 -20.48 -4.53
N GLY A 162 -0.64 -20.02 -3.29
CA GLY A 162 -1.76 -20.34 -2.38
C GLY A 162 -2.94 -19.37 -2.51
N ILE A 163 -2.97 -18.56 -3.57
CA ILE A 163 -4.07 -17.63 -3.82
C ILE A 163 -5.28 -18.40 -4.36
N VAL A 164 -6.42 -18.22 -3.72
CA VAL A 164 -7.69 -18.84 -4.09
C VAL A 164 -8.68 -17.78 -4.54
N ILE A 165 -9.61 -18.15 -5.42
CA ILE A 165 -10.71 -17.29 -5.83
C ILE A 165 -11.95 -17.72 -5.05
N SER A 166 -12.62 -16.79 -4.39
CA SER A 166 -13.82 -17.10 -3.63
C SER A 166 -14.98 -17.55 -4.53
N GLU A 167 -15.87 -18.37 -3.98
CA GLU A 167 -17.04 -18.89 -4.71
C GLU A 167 -18.19 -17.88 -4.81
N ASP A 168 -18.07 -16.74 -4.13
CA ASP A 168 -19.07 -15.68 -4.16
C ASP A 168 -19.19 -14.99 -5.53
N LYS A 169 -20.26 -14.19 -5.68
CA LYS A 169 -20.53 -13.46 -6.92
C LYS A 169 -19.41 -12.50 -7.31
N SER A 170 -18.67 -11.96 -6.32
CA SER A 170 -17.53 -11.09 -6.56
C SER A 170 -16.30 -11.85 -7.04
N LYS A 171 -16.14 -13.15 -6.76
CA LYS A 171 -14.95 -13.93 -7.13
C LYS A 171 -13.67 -13.24 -6.66
N ASP A 172 -13.63 -12.84 -5.39
CA ASP A 172 -12.51 -12.13 -4.81
C ASP A 172 -11.24 -12.98 -4.80
N MET A 173 -10.10 -12.31 -4.96
CA MET A 173 -8.81 -12.94 -4.84
C MET A 173 -8.40 -12.98 -3.37
N ILE A 174 -8.39 -14.18 -2.79
CA ILE A 174 -8.11 -14.43 -1.38
C ILE A 174 -6.71 -15.00 -1.25
N TRP A 175 -5.93 -14.42 -0.34
CA TRP A 175 -4.58 -14.88 -0.04
C TRP A 175 -4.48 -15.30 1.44
N PRO A 176 -4.74 -16.57 1.77
CA PRO A 176 -4.84 -17.02 3.17
C PRO A 176 -3.52 -16.98 3.95
N ASP A 177 -2.39 -17.16 3.24
CA ASP A 177 -1.04 -17.04 3.81
C ASP A 177 -0.65 -15.60 4.16
N MET A 178 -1.40 -14.61 3.66
CA MET A 178 -1.25 -13.21 4.03
C MET A 178 -1.94 -12.93 5.36
N ILE A 179 -1.33 -13.43 6.44
CA ILE A 179 -1.90 -13.32 7.79
C ILE A 179 -1.86 -11.88 8.31
N TRP A 180 -2.73 -11.59 9.28
CA TRP A 180 -2.82 -10.28 9.93
C TRP A 180 -1.50 -9.75 10.48
N VAL A 181 -0.60 -10.62 10.95
CA VAL A 181 0.72 -10.24 11.47
C VAL A 181 1.58 -9.62 10.36
N TRP A 182 1.52 -10.19 9.15
CA TRP A 182 2.21 -9.63 7.99
C TRP A 182 1.60 -8.29 7.60
N ILE A 183 0.26 -8.19 7.59
CA ILE A 183 -0.47 -6.94 7.27
C ILE A 183 -0.06 -5.81 8.21
N ILE A 184 0.01 -6.05 9.53
CA ILE A 184 0.42 -5.03 10.50
C ILE A 184 1.88 -4.59 10.28
N ALA A 185 2.79 -5.55 10.04
CA ALA A 185 4.19 -5.21 9.77
C ALA A 185 4.34 -4.38 8.49
N TYR A 186 3.55 -4.71 7.46
CA TYR A 186 3.47 -3.92 6.23
C TYR A 186 2.90 -2.53 6.49
N ASP A 187 1.78 -2.40 7.23
CA ASP A 187 1.13 -1.12 7.49
C ASP A 187 2.06 -0.19 8.29
N LEU A 188 2.77 -0.70 9.29
CA LEU A 188 3.77 0.07 10.04
C LEU A 188 4.91 0.56 9.14
N TRP A 189 5.43 -0.33 8.29
CA TRP A 189 6.47 0.03 7.32
C TRP A 189 5.99 1.04 6.28
N ASN A 190 4.77 0.87 5.76
CA ASN A 190 4.22 1.76 4.75
C ASN A 190 3.94 3.15 5.34
N PHE A 191 3.44 3.21 6.57
CA PHE A 191 3.27 4.46 7.29
C PHE A 191 4.62 5.16 7.48
N ALA A 192 5.65 4.44 7.96
CA ALA A 192 7.00 4.96 8.10
C ALA A 192 7.56 5.49 6.77
N TYR A 193 7.35 4.75 5.67
CA TYR A 193 7.73 5.19 4.33
C TYR A 193 7.06 6.52 3.96
N THR A 194 5.74 6.63 4.12
CA THR A 194 5.03 7.87 3.77
C THR A 194 5.46 9.02 4.66
N TYR A 195 5.66 8.78 5.95
CA TYR A 195 6.13 9.79 6.88
C TYR A 195 7.54 10.25 6.52
N ASN A 196 8.43 9.35 6.09
CA ASN A 196 9.81 9.66 5.71
C ASN A 196 9.95 10.36 4.35
N CYS A 197 9.17 9.95 3.35
CA CYS A 197 9.39 10.33 1.94
C CYS A 197 8.37 11.32 1.37
N ILE A 198 7.20 11.46 2.01
CA ILE A 198 6.12 12.37 1.64
C ILE A 198 5.46 12.93 2.92
N SER A 199 6.29 13.48 3.80
CA SER A 199 5.96 13.77 5.20
C SER A 199 4.65 14.52 5.37
N ASP A 200 4.50 15.67 4.72
CA ASP A 200 3.31 16.51 4.90
C ASP A 200 2.05 15.93 4.23
N HIS A 201 2.19 14.89 3.41
CA HIS A 201 1.07 14.14 2.83
C HIS A 201 0.75 12.87 3.64
N SER A 202 1.60 12.47 4.59
CA SER A 202 1.53 11.18 5.29
C SER A 202 0.27 10.98 6.14
N PHE A 203 -0.40 12.06 6.56
CA PHE A 203 -1.68 11.97 7.27
C PHE A 203 -2.76 11.30 6.41
N TYR A 204 -2.86 11.66 5.13
CA TYR A 204 -3.81 11.00 4.23
C TYR A 204 -3.18 9.84 3.45
N ALA A 205 -1.98 10.03 2.90
CA ALA A 205 -1.32 9.03 2.06
C ALA A 205 -0.77 7.84 2.86
N GLY A 206 -0.49 8.03 4.15
CA GLY A 206 -0.11 6.97 5.08
C GLY A 206 -1.32 6.50 5.90
N PHE A 207 -1.80 7.33 6.81
CA PHE A 207 -2.77 6.89 7.80
C PHE A 207 -4.16 6.58 7.21
N ALA A 208 -4.79 7.54 6.52
CA ALA A 208 -6.12 7.33 5.94
C ALA A 208 -6.13 6.21 4.89
N LEU A 209 -5.12 6.18 4.03
CA LEU A 209 -5.00 5.19 2.97
C LEU A 209 -4.84 3.77 3.52
N LEU A 210 -3.96 3.55 4.52
CA LEU A 210 -3.76 2.22 5.09
C LEU A 210 -5.02 1.72 5.81
N ILE A 211 -5.67 2.59 6.57
CA ILE A 211 -6.94 2.24 7.24
C ILE A 211 -8.01 1.86 6.21
N SER A 212 -8.06 2.54 5.06
CA SER A 212 -9.05 2.28 4.02
C SER A 212 -8.96 0.88 3.39
N CYS A 213 -7.78 0.24 3.38
CA CYS A 213 -7.64 -1.16 2.94
C CYS A 213 -7.66 -2.16 4.09
N THR A 214 -7.20 -1.76 5.27
CA THR A 214 -7.10 -2.64 6.45
C THR A 214 -8.48 -2.88 7.06
N ILE A 215 -9.35 -1.88 7.19
CA ILE A 215 -10.73 -2.09 7.69
C ILE A 215 -11.49 -3.12 6.84
N PRO A 216 -11.59 -2.99 5.50
CA PRO A 216 -12.25 -4.01 4.67
C PRO A 216 -11.62 -5.40 4.80
N ALA A 217 -10.30 -5.48 4.90
CA ALA A 217 -9.60 -6.76 5.03
C ALA A 217 -9.88 -7.51 6.34
N PHE A 218 -10.20 -6.81 7.43
CA PHE A 218 -10.53 -7.43 8.71
C PHE A 218 -12.04 -7.62 8.92
N PHE A 219 -12.87 -6.71 8.40
CA PHE A 219 -14.30 -6.65 8.73
C PHE A 219 -15.26 -6.93 7.56
N ILE A 220 -14.85 -6.73 6.30
CA ILE A 220 -15.73 -6.90 5.13
C ILE A 220 -15.43 -8.21 4.40
N LYS A 221 -14.19 -8.41 3.95
CA LYS A 221 -13.78 -9.60 3.20
C LYS A 221 -12.40 -10.07 3.64
N LYS A 222 -12.39 -11.04 4.56
CA LYS A 222 -11.14 -11.57 5.13
C LYS A 222 -10.30 -12.28 4.07
N GLY A 223 -9.02 -11.94 4.03
CA GLY A 223 -8.05 -12.47 3.09
C GLY A 223 -8.00 -11.76 1.72
N ALA A 224 -8.86 -10.78 1.46
CA ALA A 224 -8.82 -9.95 0.24
C ALA A 224 -7.96 -8.68 0.39
N TRP A 225 -7.09 -8.61 1.41
CA TRP A 225 -6.31 -7.42 1.75
C TRP A 225 -5.55 -6.84 0.56
N LEU A 226 -4.86 -7.67 -0.22
CA LEU A 226 -4.07 -7.21 -1.36
C LEU A 226 -4.93 -6.51 -2.42
N GLN A 227 -6.13 -7.02 -2.66
CA GLN A 227 -7.07 -6.42 -3.61
C GLN A 227 -7.56 -5.06 -3.11
N HIS A 228 -7.92 -4.98 -1.83
CA HIS A 228 -8.30 -3.72 -1.19
C HIS A 228 -7.16 -2.71 -1.25
N ARG A 229 -5.94 -3.13 -0.93
CA ARG A 229 -4.74 -2.29 -0.94
C ARG A 229 -4.44 -1.73 -2.32
N ALA A 230 -4.43 -2.57 -3.36
CA ALA A 230 -4.17 -2.09 -4.72
C ALA A 230 -5.25 -1.12 -5.19
N SER A 231 -6.52 -1.43 -4.90
CA SER A 231 -7.67 -0.61 -5.28
C SER A 231 -7.64 0.76 -4.62
N THR A 232 -7.47 0.82 -3.29
CA THR A 232 -7.44 2.08 -2.55
C THR A 232 -6.19 2.90 -2.90
N LEU A 233 -5.04 2.25 -3.10
CA LEU A 233 -3.82 2.93 -3.55
C LEU A 233 -4.00 3.57 -4.94
N ALA A 234 -4.56 2.82 -5.90
CA ALA A 234 -4.82 3.35 -7.23
C ALA A 234 -5.79 4.53 -7.18
N LEU A 235 -6.91 4.39 -6.47
CA LEU A 235 -7.89 5.46 -6.30
C LEU A 235 -7.28 6.70 -5.65
N TRP A 236 -6.46 6.52 -4.61
CA TRP A 236 -5.81 7.62 -3.92
C TRP A 236 -4.82 8.37 -4.80
N ILE A 237 -3.93 7.67 -5.50
CA ILE A 237 -2.93 8.36 -6.33
C ILE A 237 -3.61 9.01 -7.54
N MET A 238 -4.60 8.36 -8.16
CA MET A 238 -5.40 9.00 -9.21
C MET A 238 -6.07 10.29 -8.73
N PHE A 239 -6.60 10.29 -7.50
CA PHE A 239 -7.19 11.47 -6.89
C PHE A 239 -6.15 12.57 -6.66
N VAL A 240 -5.00 12.26 -6.05
CA VAL A 240 -3.93 13.24 -5.79
C VAL A 240 -3.34 13.80 -7.09
N MET A 241 -3.21 13.00 -8.14
CA MET A 241 -2.78 13.51 -9.46
C MET A 241 -3.83 14.38 -10.15
N THR A 242 -5.11 14.20 -9.82
CA THR A 242 -6.22 14.98 -10.38
C THR A 242 -6.41 16.30 -9.63
N ILE A 243 -6.26 16.27 -8.30
CA ILE A 243 -6.40 17.43 -7.41
C ILE A 243 -5.13 17.55 -6.57
N PRO A 244 -4.03 18.04 -7.16
CA PRO A 244 -2.72 18.05 -6.53
C PRO A 244 -2.63 18.97 -5.33
N GLN A 245 -3.45 20.02 -5.30
CA GLN A 245 -3.55 20.94 -4.17
C GLN A 245 -4.22 20.36 -2.93
N PHE A 246 -4.73 19.11 -2.97
CA PHE A 246 -5.53 18.57 -1.87
C PHE A 246 -4.76 18.50 -0.54
N ALA A 247 -3.63 17.79 -0.53
CA ALA A 247 -2.84 17.57 0.67
C ALA A 247 -2.00 18.79 1.06
N ASP A 248 -1.72 19.69 0.11
CA ASP A 248 -0.84 20.84 0.29
C ASP A 248 -1.60 22.14 0.65
N LYS A 249 -2.72 22.45 -0.04
CA LYS A 249 -3.45 23.72 0.14
C LYS A 249 -4.88 23.57 0.65
N ILE A 250 -5.61 22.52 0.24
CA ILE A 250 -7.03 22.38 0.60
C ILE A 250 -7.19 21.87 2.03
N ALA A 251 -6.43 20.85 2.39
CA ALA A 251 -6.58 20.17 3.68
C ALA A 251 -5.22 19.83 4.32
N PRO A 252 -4.27 20.78 4.43
CA PRO A 252 -2.93 20.50 4.95
C PRO A 252 -2.96 20.01 6.38
N VAL A 253 -2.17 18.97 6.66
CA VAL A 253 -1.88 18.48 8.00
C VAL A 253 -0.37 18.34 8.12
N PRO A 254 0.33 19.44 8.46
CA PRO A 254 1.79 19.45 8.51
C PRO A 254 2.31 18.44 9.52
N THR A 255 3.42 17.80 9.17
CA THR A 255 4.17 17.00 10.15
C THR A 255 4.96 17.91 11.07
N THR A 256 5.36 17.42 12.24
CA THR A 256 6.18 18.21 13.19
C THR A 256 7.61 18.43 12.71
N HIS A 257 8.00 17.80 11.58
CA HIS A 257 9.36 17.74 11.06
C HIS A 257 10.39 17.29 12.12
N ASN A 258 9.95 16.59 13.16
CA ASN A 258 10.79 16.21 14.30
C ASN A 258 11.65 14.98 13.96
N PRO A 259 13.00 15.09 13.95
CA PRO A 259 13.89 13.97 13.61
C PRO A 259 13.70 12.75 14.53
N GLN A 260 13.32 12.98 15.79
CA GLN A 260 13.03 11.89 16.74
C GLN A 260 11.76 11.13 16.37
N ALA A 261 10.77 11.81 15.78
CA ALA A 261 9.54 11.18 15.30
C ALA A 261 9.84 10.29 14.09
N PHE A 262 10.60 10.78 13.11
CA PHE A 262 11.07 9.97 11.96
C PHE A 262 11.80 8.72 12.42
N PHE A 263 12.74 8.89 13.36
CA PHE A 263 13.49 7.77 13.94
C PHE A 263 12.60 6.75 14.64
N SER A 264 11.70 7.20 15.53
CA SER A 264 10.85 6.29 16.30
C SER A 264 9.89 5.50 15.42
N VAL A 265 9.25 6.16 14.45
CA VAL A 265 8.33 5.49 13.52
C VAL A 265 9.05 4.43 12.68
N SER A 266 10.24 4.76 12.17
CA SER A 266 11.04 3.82 11.37
C SER A 266 11.66 2.70 12.22
N LEU A 267 12.00 2.96 13.49
CA LEU A 267 12.47 1.94 14.43
C LEU A 267 11.36 0.93 14.73
N ILE A 268 10.14 1.39 14.97
CA ILE A 268 8.98 0.52 15.19
C ILE A 268 8.73 -0.35 13.96
N ALA A 269 8.75 0.24 12.76
CA ALA A 269 8.62 -0.50 11.51
C ALA A 269 9.69 -1.58 11.35
N LEU A 270 10.96 -1.27 11.65
CA LEU A 270 12.07 -2.22 11.57
C LEU A 270 11.92 -3.36 12.58
N ILE A 271 11.60 -3.06 13.83
CA ILE A 271 11.39 -4.08 14.87
C ILE A 271 10.24 -5.00 14.50
N ALA A 272 9.11 -4.47 14.02
CA ALA A 272 7.96 -5.25 13.61
C ALA A 272 8.29 -6.21 12.46
N ASN A 273 9.00 -5.72 11.43
CA ASN A 273 9.40 -6.53 10.28
C ASN A 273 10.48 -7.56 10.63
N LEU A 274 11.41 -7.22 11.52
CA LEU A 274 12.39 -8.17 12.03
C LEU A 274 11.73 -9.28 12.85
N ALA A 275 10.78 -8.93 13.72
CA ALA A 275 10.02 -9.90 14.51
C ALA A 275 9.23 -10.86 13.61
N LEU A 276 8.57 -10.34 12.57
CA LEU A 276 7.90 -11.15 11.56
C LEU A 276 8.86 -12.08 10.83
N PHE A 277 10.01 -11.55 10.38
CA PHE A 277 11.04 -12.32 9.69
C PHE A 277 11.57 -13.48 10.55
N VAL A 278 11.90 -13.21 11.81
CA VAL A 278 12.34 -14.25 12.76
C VAL A 278 11.23 -15.27 13.00
N TYR A 279 9.99 -14.82 13.24
CA TYR A 279 8.85 -15.70 13.46
C TYR A 279 8.63 -16.64 12.28
N GLN A 280 8.62 -16.11 11.06
CA GLN A 280 8.45 -16.90 9.85
C GLN A 280 9.64 -17.83 9.59
N GLY A 281 10.88 -17.35 9.80
CA GLY A 281 12.10 -18.16 9.70
C GLY A 281 12.08 -19.36 10.64
N LEU A 282 11.68 -19.16 11.90
CA LEU A 282 11.52 -20.24 12.88
C LEU A 282 10.47 -21.28 12.41
N ARG A 283 9.38 -20.82 11.80
CA ARG A 283 8.34 -21.71 11.24
C ARG A 283 8.87 -22.53 10.06
N ILE A 284 9.57 -21.87 9.14
CA ILE A 284 10.20 -22.49 7.96
C ILE A 284 11.15 -23.61 8.39
N VAL A 285 12.03 -23.33 9.36
CA VAL A 285 13.01 -24.32 9.85
C VAL A 285 12.33 -25.46 10.60
N ARG A 286 11.42 -25.17 11.54
CA ARG A 286 10.75 -26.20 12.36
C ARG A 286 9.83 -27.10 11.54
N LEU A 287 9.09 -26.53 10.59
CA LEU A 287 8.12 -27.25 9.77
C LEU A 287 8.72 -27.75 8.45
N LYS A 288 10.01 -27.48 8.18
CA LYS A 288 10.73 -27.84 6.95
C LYS A 288 9.98 -27.42 5.67
N LYS A 289 9.39 -26.22 5.67
CA LYS A 289 8.61 -25.69 4.55
C LYS A 289 9.47 -24.82 3.62
N HIS A 290 9.15 -24.81 2.34
CA HIS A 290 9.80 -23.98 1.33
C HIS A 290 8.99 -22.70 1.07
N PRO A 291 9.50 -21.48 1.38
CA PRO A 291 8.73 -20.22 1.32
C PRO A 291 8.05 -19.89 -0.01
N LEU A 292 8.67 -20.28 -1.13
CA LEU A 292 8.16 -20.02 -2.47
C LEU A 292 7.16 -21.07 -2.99
N LYS A 293 7.11 -22.25 -2.37
CA LYS A 293 6.34 -23.40 -2.87
C LYS A 293 5.25 -23.83 -1.91
N ASP A 294 5.53 -23.72 -0.62
CA ASP A 294 4.67 -24.20 0.44
C ASP A 294 3.94 -23.04 1.10
N GLU A 295 2.75 -23.37 1.61
CA GLU A 295 1.94 -22.45 2.37
C GLU A 295 2.42 -22.42 3.82
N ILE A 296 3.05 -21.33 4.22
CA ILE A 296 3.76 -21.28 5.51
C ILE A 296 2.78 -21.31 6.66
N TYR A 297 1.60 -20.70 6.53
CA TYR A 297 0.63 -20.46 7.62
C TYR A 297 -0.59 -21.38 7.62
N LYS A 298 -0.62 -22.40 6.75
CA LYS A 298 -1.73 -23.36 6.59
C LYS A 298 -2.32 -23.98 7.86
N ASP A 299 -1.47 -24.23 8.86
CA ASP A 299 -1.84 -24.83 10.15
C ASP A 299 -2.41 -23.83 11.16
N THR A 300 -2.41 -22.52 10.85
CA THR A 300 -2.94 -21.50 11.75
C THR A 300 -4.45 -21.36 11.62
N LYS A 301 -5.12 -21.03 12.74
CA LYS A 301 -6.56 -20.71 12.74
C LYS A 301 -6.90 -19.57 11.79
N THR A 302 -6.03 -18.56 11.70
CA THR A 302 -6.20 -17.43 10.78
C THR A 302 -6.35 -17.90 9.34
N TYR A 303 -5.40 -18.73 8.87
CA TYR A 303 -5.43 -19.27 7.52
C TYR A 303 -6.71 -20.11 7.29
N GLN A 304 -7.02 -21.01 8.23
CA GLN A 304 -8.16 -21.92 8.08
C GLN A 304 -9.50 -21.18 8.06
N ASN A 305 -9.66 -20.16 8.91
CA ASN A 305 -10.86 -19.33 8.93
C ASN A 305 -11.01 -18.53 7.63
N VAL A 306 -9.92 -17.95 7.12
CA VAL A 306 -9.95 -17.23 5.83
C VAL A 306 -10.35 -18.16 4.70
N LEU A 307 -9.85 -19.39 4.67
CA LEU A 307 -10.23 -20.36 3.64
C LEU A 307 -11.70 -20.77 3.78
N ALA A 308 -12.14 -21.14 4.99
CA ALA A 308 -13.50 -21.60 5.26
C ALA A 308 -14.59 -20.54 5.02
N GLU A 309 -14.27 -19.26 5.18
CA GLU A 309 -15.21 -18.15 4.88
C GLU A 309 -15.35 -17.85 3.38
N ASN A 310 -14.51 -18.43 2.52
CA ASN A 310 -14.39 -18.05 1.11
C ASN A 310 -14.48 -19.20 0.11
N VAL A 311 -14.26 -20.43 0.55
CA VAL A 311 -14.38 -21.68 -0.23
C VAL A 311 -15.44 -22.56 0.44
#